data_AF-A0AAN4ZAC6-F1
#
_entry.id   AF-A0AAN4ZAC6-F1
#
_cell.length_a   1.000
_cell.length_b   1.000
_cell.length_c   1.000
_cell.angle_alpha   90.00
_cell.angle_beta   90.00
_cell.angle_gamma   90.00
#
_symmetry.space_group_name_H-M   'P 1'
#
loop_
_entity.id
_entity.type
_entity.pdbx_description
1 polymer ?
#
loop_
_entity_poly.entity_id
_entity_poly.type
_entity_poly.pdbx_seq_one_letter_code
_entity_poly.pdbx_strand_id
1 'polypeptide(L)'
;LEAGQAHLDAVLLSLLSSDPQQQMGENALSQLPSDQKANLLLKMAQSSEADEELRCSSLDRLSLLLSSVLHSWCSNQMTPFTDQMIQYALVDKNPKLRDKIDDILVLLVNHSLVLNSQVHASPALISFVQQSAAGNDLLQRSSLTLITRVPSLFGKTSDLRGIIEKCMVSEHVTIRQLALSSFFSLLSQKTIADFSQLLPIAIQV
;
A
#
# COMPACT_ATOMS: atom_id res chain seq x y z
N LEU A 1 23.98 -17.52 -6.22
CA LEU A 1 23.18 -16.48 -5.53
C LEU A 1 23.76 -15.09 -5.80
N GLU A 2 25.06 -14.85 -5.59
CA GLU A 2 25.71 -13.55 -5.87
C GLU A 2 25.65 -13.11 -7.35
N ALA A 3 25.85 -14.03 -8.30
CA ALA A 3 25.76 -13.71 -9.74
C ALA A 3 24.34 -13.30 -10.19
N GLY A 4 23.29 -13.83 -9.54
CA GLY A 4 21.91 -13.46 -9.84
C GLY A 4 21.55 -12.07 -9.30
N GLN A 5 22.03 -11.74 -8.10
CA GLN A 5 21.87 -10.41 -7.52
C GLN A 5 22.63 -9.35 -8.33
N ALA A 6 23.87 -9.63 -8.72
CA ALA A 6 24.67 -8.74 -9.55
C ALA A 6 24.02 -8.46 -10.92
N HIS A 7 23.35 -9.46 -11.51
CA HIS A 7 22.59 -9.26 -12.73
C HIS A 7 21.38 -8.34 -12.52
N LEU A 8 20.60 -8.55 -11.46
CA LEU A 8 19.44 -7.70 -11.15
C LEU A 8 19.87 -6.25 -10.85
N ASP A 9 20.98 -6.05 -10.16
CA ASP A 9 21.51 -4.72 -9.88
C ASP A 9 22.04 -4.04 -11.17
N ALA A 10 22.64 -4.79 -12.10
CA ALA A 10 23.01 -4.26 -13.41
C ALA A 10 21.79 -3.85 -14.26
N VAL A 11 20.70 -4.62 -14.20
CA VAL A 11 19.43 -4.26 -14.86
C VAL A 11 18.86 -2.98 -14.24
N LEU A 12 18.86 -2.86 -12.91
CA LEU A 12 18.42 -1.66 -12.20
C LEU A 12 19.23 -0.43 -12.62
N LEU A 13 20.56 -0.52 -12.63
CA LEU A 13 21.43 0.58 -13.06
C LEU A 13 21.16 0.99 -14.51
N SER A 14 20.92 0.02 -15.39
CA SER A 14 20.56 0.31 -16.79
C SER A 14 19.22 1.05 -16.89
N LEU A 15 18.22 0.68 -16.07
CA LEU A 15 16.91 1.34 -16.04
C LEU A 15 16.95 2.77 -15.48
N LEU A 16 17.94 3.09 -14.65
CA LEU A 16 18.14 4.42 -14.06
C LEU A 16 19.03 5.34 -14.91
N SER A 17 19.60 4.82 -16.00
CA SER A 17 20.55 5.53 -16.85
C SER A 17 19.87 6.22 -18.06
N SER A 18 20.65 6.89 -18.91
CA SER A 18 20.15 7.62 -20.08
C SER A 18 19.60 6.72 -21.20
N ASP A 19 18.81 7.32 -22.11
CA ASP A 19 17.97 6.69 -23.15
C ASP A 19 18.47 5.39 -23.81
N PRO A 20 19.71 5.26 -24.34
CA PRO A 20 20.11 4.01 -25.00
C PRO A 20 20.33 2.85 -24.01
N GLN A 21 20.78 3.13 -22.79
CA GLN A 21 21.00 2.13 -21.76
C GLN A 21 19.69 1.77 -21.04
N GLN A 22 18.78 2.74 -20.91
CA GLN A 22 17.43 2.51 -20.40
C GLN A 22 16.65 1.50 -21.26
N GLN A 23 16.72 1.61 -22.59
CA GLN A 23 16.10 0.62 -23.50
C GLN A 23 16.66 -0.79 -23.34
N MET A 24 17.97 -0.93 -23.08
CA MET A 24 18.57 -2.23 -22.77
C MET A 24 18.05 -2.78 -21.43
N GLY A 25 17.92 -1.91 -20.42
CA GLY A 25 17.31 -2.24 -19.14
C GLY A 25 15.86 -2.70 -19.27
N GLU A 26 15.06 -2.03 -20.10
CA GLU A 26 13.66 -2.37 -20.37
C GLU A 26 13.51 -3.74 -21.03
N ASN A 27 14.36 -4.02 -22.03
CA ASN A 27 14.39 -5.33 -22.68
C ASN A 27 14.75 -6.44 -21.69
N ALA A 28 15.76 -6.22 -20.85
CA ALA A 28 16.15 -7.18 -19.81
C ALA A 28 15.03 -7.38 -18.79
N LEU A 29 14.40 -6.30 -18.32
CA LEU A 29 13.27 -6.34 -17.39
C LEU A 29 12.11 -7.18 -17.95
N SER A 30 11.79 -7.04 -19.24
CA SER A 30 10.69 -7.77 -19.87
C SER A 30 10.86 -9.30 -19.80
N GLN A 31 12.11 -9.79 -19.86
CA GLN A 31 12.45 -11.21 -19.85
C GLN A 31 12.50 -11.82 -18.45
N LEU A 32 12.49 -11.00 -17.39
CA LEU A 32 12.57 -11.49 -16.02
C LEU A 32 11.25 -12.16 -15.56
N PRO A 33 11.36 -13.18 -14.69
CA PRO A 33 10.23 -13.71 -13.94
C PRO A 33 9.47 -12.61 -13.17
N SER A 34 8.16 -12.82 -13.00
CA SER A 34 7.26 -11.81 -12.44
C SER A 34 7.61 -11.36 -11.01
N ASP A 35 8.13 -12.27 -10.17
CA ASP A 35 8.60 -11.97 -8.82
C ASP A 35 9.84 -11.08 -8.83
N GLN A 36 10.81 -11.37 -9.69
CA GLN A 36 12.01 -10.55 -9.85
C GLN A 36 11.68 -9.17 -10.44
N LYS A 37 10.77 -9.14 -11.42
CA LYS A 37 10.26 -7.92 -12.03
C LYS A 37 9.56 -7.02 -11.01
N ALA A 38 8.71 -7.58 -10.15
CA ALA A 38 8.03 -6.82 -9.10
C ALA A 38 9.03 -6.19 -8.12
N ASN A 39 10.05 -6.95 -7.70
CA ASN A 39 11.11 -6.44 -6.82
C ASN A 39 11.93 -5.33 -7.46
N LEU A 40 12.27 -5.45 -8.76
CA LEU A 40 13.00 -4.39 -9.47
C LEU A 40 12.18 -3.11 -9.63
N LEU A 41 10.91 -3.22 -10.00
CA LEU A 41 10.00 -2.06 -10.09
C LEU A 41 9.86 -1.35 -8.74
N LEU A 42 9.78 -2.11 -7.64
CA LEU A 42 9.79 -1.54 -6.29
C LEU A 42 11.12 -0.83 -5.98
N LYS A 43 12.26 -1.45 -6.27
CA LYS A 43 13.58 -0.82 -6.09
C LYS A 43 13.73 0.47 -6.90
N MET A 44 13.22 0.51 -8.14
CA MET A 44 13.19 1.73 -8.95
C MET A 44 12.35 2.82 -8.30
N ALA A 45 11.15 2.48 -7.80
CA ALA A 45 10.29 3.43 -7.09
C ALA A 45 10.91 3.95 -5.79
N GLN A 46 11.75 3.15 -5.13
CA GLN A 46 12.46 3.53 -3.91
C GLN A 46 13.75 4.34 -4.18
N SER A 47 14.29 4.29 -5.40
CA SER A 47 15.56 4.92 -5.73
C SER A 47 15.47 6.44 -5.64
N SER A 48 16.43 7.04 -4.93
CA SER A 48 16.61 8.49 -4.90
C SER A 48 17.26 9.05 -6.16
N GLU A 49 17.86 8.19 -6.99
CA GLU A 49 18.49 8.57 -8.26
C GLU A 49 17.47 8.65 -9.40
N ALA A 50 16.32 7.98 -9.25
CA ALA A 50 15.22 8.06 -10.20
C ALA A 50 14.46 9.38 -10.04
N ASP A 51 14.11 10.00 -11.17
CA ASP A 51 13.20 11.14 -11.16
C ASP A 51 11.77 10.74 -10.73
N GLU A 52 10.94 11.74 -10.42
CA GLU A 52 9.58 11.50 -9.95
C GLU A 52 8.69 10.76 -10.97
N GLU A 53 8.89 11.02 -12.27
CA GLU A 53 8.09 10.44 -13.35
C GLU A 53 8.40 8.95 -13.50
N LEU A 54 9.68 8.58 -13.47
CA LEU A 54 10.15 7.21 -13.50
C LEU A 54 9.68 6.45 -12.26
N ARG A 55 9.71 7.07 -11.07
CA ARG A 55 9.19 6.46 -9.84
C ARG A 55 7.67 6.23 -9.92
N CYS A 56 6.91 7.21 -10.43
CA CYS A 56 5.47 7.06 -10.67
C CYS A 56 5.17 5.94 -11.69
N SER A 57 5.86 5.94 -12.82
CA SER A 57 5.72 4.94 -13.88
C SER A 57 6.06 3.54 -13.39
N SER A 58 7.10 3.41 -12.55
CA SER A 58 7.48 2.15 -11.92
C SER A 58 6.37 1.59 -11.02
N LEU A 59 5.70 2.45 -10.23
CA LEU A 59 4.57 2.03 -9.40
C LEU A 59 3.34 1.67 -10.23
N ASP A 60 3.05 2.38 -11.32
CA ASP A 60 1.94 2.04 -12.22
C ASP A 60 2.15 0.67 -12.88
N ARG A 61 3.36 0.41 -13.37
CA ARG A 61 3.76 -0.90 -13.91
C ARG A 61 3.70 -1.98 -12.85
N LEU A 62 4.12 -1.69 -11.63
CA LEU A 62 4.05 -2.62 -10.51
C LEU A 62 2.60 -2.99 -10.18
N SER A 63 1.71 -2.00 -10.11
CA SER A 63 0.28 -2.22 -9.87
C SER A 63 -0.35 -3.10 -10.94
N LEU A 64 -0.04 -2.85 -12.22
CA LEU A 64 -0.52 -3.65 -13.35
C LEU A 64 0.02 -5.09 -13.31
N LEU A 65 1.32 -5.24 -13.03
CA LEU A 65 1.94 -6.55 -12.88
C LEU A 65 1.28 -7.34 -11.75
N LEU A 66 1.21 -6.78 -10.55
CA LEU A 66 0.65 -7.43 -9.36
C LEU A 66 -0.82 -7.85 -9.57
N SER A 67 -1.62 -6.99 -10.21
CA SER A 67 -3.01 -7.31 -10.56
C SER A 67 -3.13 -8.59 -11.41
N SER A 68 -2.12 -8.88 -12.23
CA SER A 68 -2.09 -10.07 -13.09
C SER A 68 -1.41 -11.28 -12.46
N VAL A 69 -0.47 -11.12 -11.52
CA VAL A 69 0.39 -12.24 -11.04
C VAL A 69 0.16 -12.64 -9.59
N LEU A 70 -0.53 -11.82 -8.78
CA LEU A 70 -0.69 -12.10 -7.36
C LEU A 70 -1.34 -13.46 -7.10
N HIS A 71 -2.32 -13.86 -7.93
CA HIS A 71 -3.01 -15.15 -7.81
C HIS A 71 -2.09 -16.38 -7.85
N SER A 72 -0.89 -16.26 -8.43
CA SER A 72 0.10 -17.34 -8.49
C SER A 72 1.14 -17.28 -7.37
N TRP A 73 1.11 -16.25 -6.52
CA TRP A 73 2.07 -16.08 -5.42
C TRP A 73 1.58 -16.81 -4.17
N CYS A 74 2.48 -17.56 -3.55
CA CYS A 74 2.26 -18.14 -2.23
C CYS A 74 2.79 -17.23 -1.11
N SER A 75 2.41 -17.53 0.15
CA SER A 75 2.69 -16.67 1.31
C SER A 75 4.17 -16.39 1.54
N ASN A 76 5.08 -17.29 1.15
CA ASN A 76 6.53 -17.09 1.27
C ASN A 76 7.08 -15.99 0.33
N GLN A 77 6.40 -15.68 -0.77
CA GLN A 77 6.76 -14.60 -1.70
C GLN A 77 6.01 -13.32 -1.34
N MET A 78 4.73 -13.44 -1.00
CA MET A 78 3.87 -12.30 -0.72
C MET A 78 4.27 -11.57 0.55
N THR A 79 4.49 -12.26 1.67
CA THR A 79 4.84 -11.64 2.96
C THR A 79 6.08 -10.73 2.87
N PRO A 80 7.26 -11.19 2.41
CA PRO A 80 8.44 -10.33 2.36
C PRO A 80 8.29 -9.16 1.39
N PHE A 81 7.51 -9.33 0.31
CA PHE A 81 7.22 -8.24 -0.62
C PHE A 81 6.28 -7.19 0.01
N THR A 82 5.24 -7.63 0.72
CA THR A 82 4.33 -6.76 1.48
C THR A 82 5.09 -5.99 2.55
N ASP A 83 6.01 -6.63 3.27
CA ASP A 83 6.82 -5.96 4.28
C ASP A 83 7.69 -4.84 3.66
N GLN A 84 8.31 -5.10 2.50
CA GLN A 84 9.07 -4.07 1.77
C GLN A 84 8.17 -2.90 1.31
N MET A 85 6.97 -3.19 0.82
CA MET A 85 6.00 -2.17 0.45
C MET A 85 5.56 -1.32 1.65
N ILE A 86 5.34 -1.94 2.82
CA ILE A 86 5.02 -1.24 4.07
C ILE A 86 6.19 -0.34 4.48
N GLN A 87 7.43 -0.83 4.44
CA GLN A 87 8.60 -0.01 4.78
C GLN A 87 8.73 1.19 3.84
N TYR A 88 8.48 0.99 2.54
CA TYR A 88 8.49 2.10 1.58
C TYR A 88 7.39 3.12 1.90
N ALA A 89 6.19 2.65 2.19
CA ALA A 89 5.07 3.50 2.60
C ALA A 89 5.36 4.28 3.89
N LEU A 90 6.16 3.77 4.83
CA LEU A 90 6.49 4.50 6.05
C LEU A 90 7.50 5.64 5.82
N VAL A 91 8.37 5.51 4.81
CA VAL A 91 9.49 6.44 4.58
C VAL A 91 9.18 7.49 3.51
N ASP A 92 8.38 7.16 2.50
CA ASP A 92 8.11 8.07 1.38
C ASP A 92 7.31 9.31 1.83
N LYS A 93 7.65 10.48 1.32
CA LYS A 93 6.98 11.74 1.68
C LYS A 93 6.30 12.43 0.48
N ASN A 94 6.29 11.78 -0.68
CA ASN A 94 5.76 12.35 -1.91
C ASN A 94 4.25 12.05 -2.01
N PRO A 95 3.37 13.07 -2.01
CA PRO A 95 1.93 12.87 -2.11
C PRO A 95 1.48 12.17 -3.41
N LYS A 96 2.21 12.32 -4.52
CA LYS A 96 1.86 11.67 -5.79
C LYS A 96 2.17 10.17 -5.79
N LEU A 97 3.29 9.79 -5.18
CA LEU A 97 3.65 8.39 -5.03
C LEU A 97 2.77 7.72 -3.98
N ARG A 98 2.34 8.47 -2.97
CA ARG A 98 1.48 8.00 -1.88
C ARG A 98 0.22 7.29 -2.37
N ASP A 99 -0.52 7.90 -3.30
CA ASP A 99 -1.75 7.30 -3.82
C ASP A 99 -1.51 5.98 -4.53
N LYS A 100 -0.42 5.89 -5.31
CA LYS A 100 -0.03 4.67 -6.01
C LYS A 100 0.45 3.58 -5.04
N ILE A 101 1.17 3.97 -3.99
CA ILE A 101 1.59 3.05 -2.92
C ILE A 101 0.35 2.49 -2.21
N ASP A 102 -0.62 3.33 -1.87
CA ASP A 102 -1.84 2.93 -1.21
C ASP A 102 -2.67 1.98 -2.08
N ASP A 103 -2.76 2.23 -3.39
CA ASP A 103 -3.39 1.33 -4.36
C ASP A 103 -2.75 -0.07 -4.36
N ILE A 104 -1.41 -0.13 -4.34
CA ILE A 104 -0.68 -1.41 -4.30
C ILE A 104 -0.90 -2.11 -2.96
N LEU A 105 -0.87 -1.38 -1.84
CA LEU A 105 -1.16 -1.97 -0.53
C LEU A 105 -2.57 -2.55 -0.47
N VAL A 106 -3.57 -1.88 -1.05
CA VAL A 106 -4.94 -2.41 -1.18
C VAL A 106 -4.96 -3.72 -1.96
N LEU A 107 -4.24 -3.80 -3.09
CA LEU A 107 -4.13 -5.05 -3.88
C LEU A 107 -3.52 -6.19 -3.04
N LEU A 108 -2.44 -5.91 -2.32
CA LEU A 108 -1.76 -6.88 -1.48
C LEU A 108 -2.64 -7.37 -0.32
N VAL A 109 -3.38 -6.46 0.33
CA VAL A 109 -4.31 -6.81 1.42
C VAL A 109 -5.41 -7.72 0.91
N ASN A 110 -6.08 -7.35 -0.18
CA ASN A 110 -7.16 -8.15 -0.77
C ASN A 110 -6.68 -9.56 -1.12
N HIS A 111 -5.49 -9.67 -1.70
CA HIS A 111 -4.92 -10.97 -2.03
C HIS A 111 -4.55 -11.78 -0.78
N SER A 112 -3.99 -11.14 0.25
CA SER A 112 -3.66 -11.80 1.52
C SER A 112 -4.89 -12.39 2.21
N LEU A 113 -6.03 -11.71 2.14
CA LEU A 113 -7.30 -12.20 2.68
C LEU A 113 -7.81 -13.43 1.93
N VAL A 114 -7.61 -13.49 0.60
CA VAL A 114 -7.96 -14.68 -0.20
C VAL A 114 -7.10 -15.89 0.21
N LEU A 115 -5.79 -15.71 0.34
CA LEU A 115 -4.87 -16.78 0.73
C LEU A 115 -5.13 -17.31 2.15
N ASN A 116 -5.45 -16.42 3.09
CA ASN A 116 -5.68 -16.78 4.50
C ASN A 116 -7.13 -17.22 4.80
N SER A 117 -7.90 -17.62 3.77
CA SER A 117 -9.31 -18.03 3.92
C SER A 117 -10.18 -17.00 4.65
N GLN A 118 -9.90 -15.71 4.44
CA GLN A 118 -10.58 -14.57 5.06
C GLN A 118 -10.48 -14.46 6.59
N VAL A 119 -9.63 -15.25 7.25
CA VAL A 119 -9.65 -15.27 8.72
C VAL A 119 -8.94 -14.03 9.28
N HIS A 120 -7.73 -13.69 8.82
CA HIS A 120 -7.03 -12.45 9.19
C HIS A 120 -6.03 -12.00 8.11
N ALA A 121 -5.93 -10.69 7.89
CA ALA A 121 -4.83 -10.10 7.13
C ALA A 121 -3.49 -10.21 7.89
N SER A 122 -2.38 -9.95 7.19
CA SER A 122 -1.05 -9.96 7.81
C SER A 122 -1.00 -9.01 9.02
N PRO A 123 -0.48 -9.47 10.19
CA PRO A 123 -0.28 -8.60 11.36
C PRO A 123 0.52 -7.33 11.05
N ALA A 124 1.44 -7.40 10.07
CA ALA A 124 2.22 -6.25 9.63
C ALA A 124 1.34 -5.17 9.00
N LEU A 125 0.33 -5.55 8.20
CA LEU A 125 -0.61 -4.60 7.58
C LEU A 125 -1.52 -3.94 8.63
N ILE A 126 -1.99 -4.71 9.61
CA ILE A 126 -2.80 -4.17 10.72
C ILE A 126 -1.98 -3.16 11.52
N SER A 127 -0.74 -3.53 11.88
CA SER A 127 0.19 -2.66 12.59
C SER A 127 0.51 -1.39 11.79
N PHE A 128 0.74 -1.52 10.47
CA PHE A 128 0.94 -0.38 9.59
C PHE A 128 -0.24 0.60 9.62
N VAL A 129 -1.49 0.11 9.52
CA VAL A 129 -2.67 0.99 9.54
C VAL A 129 -2.83 1.69 10.89
N GLN A 130 -2.59 0.98 12.00
CA GLN A 130 -2.64 1.54 13.36
C GLN A 130 -1.55 2.61 13.58
N GLN A 131 -0.31 2.34 13.15
CA GLN A 131 0.79 3.30 13.23
C GLN A 131 0.54 4.51 12.35
N SER A 132 0.05 4.29 11.13
CA SER A 132 -0.18 5.34 10.14
C SER A 132 -1.30 6.29 10.57
N ALA A 133 -2.34 5.79 11.25
CA ALA A 133 -3.38 6.61 11.88
C ALA A 133 -2.84 7.57 12.96
N ALA A 134 -1.67 7.29 13.53
CA ALA A 134 -0.98 8.14 14.49
C ALA A 134 0.15 8.97 13.86
N GLY A 135 0.40 8.83 12.56
CA GLY A 135 1.45 9.53 11.84
C GLY A 135 1.04 10.93 11.38
N ASN A 136 1.81 11.45 10.41
CA ASN A 136 1.49 12.69 9.71
C ASN A 136 0.26 12.54 8.79
N ASP A 137 -0.21 13.64 8.21
CA ASP A 137 -1.41 13.67 7.36
C ASP A 137 -1.37 12.67 6.20
N LEU A 138 -0.21 12.45 5.56
CA LEU A 138 -0.09 11.49 4.47
C LEU A 138 -0.31 10.06 4.96
N LEU A 139 0.26 9.71 6.12
CA LEU A 139 0.08 8.40 6.74
C LEU A 139 -1.36 8.23 7.27
N GLN A 140 -1.94 9.26 7.87
CA GLN A 140 -3.33 9.23 8.32
C GLN A 140 -4.26 8.98 7.12
N ARG A 141 -4.02 9.65 5.98
CA ARG A 141 -4.72 9.39 4.74
C ARG A 141 -4.55 7.95 4.26
N SER A 142 -3.34 7.38 4.25
CA SER A 142 -3.15 5.96 3.87
C SER A 142 -3.93 5.00 4.75
N SER A 143 -3.91 5.24 6.07
CA SER A 143 -4.67 4.45 7.03
C SER A 143 -6.16 4.45 6.69
N LEU A 144 -6.73 5.64 6.47
CA LEU A 144 -8.13 5.80 6.12
C LEU A 144 -8.49 5.22 4.74
N THR A 145 -7.59 5.34 3.75
CA THR A 145 -7.74 4.72 2.42
C THR A 145 -7.86 3.20 2.54
N LEU A 146 -6.97 2.55 3.30
CA LEU A 146 -6.99 1.11 3.50
C LEU A 146 -8.24 0.65 4.25
N ILE A 147 -8.63 1.37 5.30
CA ILE A 147 -9.85 1.09 6.06
C ILE A 147 -11.09 1.18 5.17
N THR A 148 -11.20 2.25 4.37
CA THR A 148 -12.35 2.48 3.49
C THR A 148 -12.46 1.41 2.41
N ARG A 149 -11.33 1.03 1.81
CA ARG A 149 -11.32 0.14 0.63
C ARG A 149 -11.28 -1.34 0.99
N VAL A 150 -10.69 -1.69 2.13
CA VAL A 150 -10.55 -3.08 2.58
C VAL A 150 -10.91 -3.18 4.06
N PRO A 151 -12.18 -2.95 4.43
CA PRO A 151 -12.61 -2.99 5.83
C PRO A 151 -12.43 -4.37 6.47
N SER A 152 -12.49 -5.43 5.64
CA SER A 152 -12.19 -6.82 6.02
C SER A 152 -10.74 -7.06 6.44
N LEU A 153 -9.84 -6.07 6.28
CA LEU A 153 -8.49 -6.10 6.87
C LEU A 153 -8.56 -6.33 8.38
N PHE A 154 -9.60 -5.82 9.03
CA PHE A 154 -9.81 -5.95 10.45
C PHE A 154 -10.87 -7.01 10.73
N GLY A 155 -10.52 -8.00 11.57
CA GLY A 155 -11.48 -9.01 12.01
C GLY A 155 -12.49 -8.47 13.05
N LYS A 156 -12.22 -7.30 13.65
CA LYS A 156 -13.08 -6.67 14.65
C LYS A 156 -13.22 -5.17 14.37
N THR A 157 -14.46 -4.71 14.41
CA THR A 157 -14.87 -3.29 14.27
C THR A 157 -14.35 -2.40 15.40
N SER A 158 -14.10 -2.95 16.59
CA SER A 158 -13.53 -2.23 17.73
C SER A 158 -12.17 -1.59 17.41
N ASP A 159 -11.36 -2.27 16.58
CA ASP A 159 -10.00 -1.86 16.24
C ASP A 159 -10.01 -0.69 15.24
N LEU A 160 -11.08 -0.60 14.44
CA LEU A 160 -11.34 0.49 13.49
C LEU A 160 -11.88 1.74 14.18
N ARG A 161 -12.73 1.56 15.20
CA ARG A 161 -13.42 2.65 15.89
C ARG A 161 -12.45 3.71 16.43
N GLY A 162 -11.44 3.28 17.19
CA GLY A 162 -10.47 4.19 17.79
C GLY A 162 -9.63 4.96 16.75
N ILE A 163 -9.36 4.35 15.60
CA ILE A 163 -8.66 5.02 14.49
C ILE A 163 -9.54 6.11 13.89
N ILE A 164 -10.79 5.77 13.56
CA ILE A 164 -11.73 6.70 12.93
C ILE A 164 -12.04 7.87 13.85
N GLU A 165 -12.30 7.59 15.13
CA GLU A 165 -12.54 8.61 16.15
C GLU A 165 -11.38 9.62 16.22
N LYS A 166 -10.14 9.11 16.28
CA LYS A 166 -8.94 9.94 16.31
C LYS A 166 -8.80 10.81 15.07
N CYS A 167 -9.08 10.27 13.89
CA CYS A 167 -9.00 11.02 12.64
C CYS A 167 -10.16 12.03 12.45
N MET A 168 -11.34 11.76 13.02
CA MET A 168 -12.49 12.68 13.00
C MET A 168 -12.23 13.97 13.78
N VAL A 169 -11.39 13.92 14.82
CA VAL A 169 -11.01 15.10 15.61
C VAL A 169 -9.67 15.71 15.18
N SER A 170 -9.13 15.28 14.02
CA SER A 170 -7.87 15.83 13.47
C SER A 170 -8.00 17.33 13.21
N GLU A 171 -6.92 18.09 13.40
CA GLU A 171 -6.86 19.52 13.07
C GLU A 171 -7.03 19.76 11.55
N HIS A 172 -6.66 18.79 10.73
CA HIS A 172 -6.71 18.88 9.27
C HIS A 172 -8.08 18.49 8.70
N VAL A 173 -8.75 19.43 8.02
CA VAL A 173 -10.08 19.26 7.42
C VAL A 173 -10.15 18.05 6.50
N THR A 174 -9.14 17.86 5.64
CA THR A 174 -9.10 16.74 4.68
C THR A 174 -9.10 15.39 5.38
N ILE A 175 -8.37 15.26 6.50
CA ILE A 175 -8.35 14.02 7.29
C ILE A 175 -9.71 13.78 7.93
N ARG A 176 -10.34 14.82 8.49
CA ARG A 176 -11.69 14.68 9.07
C ARG A 176 -12.71 14.23 8.03
N GLN A 177 -12.68 14.79 6.82
CA GLN A 177 -13.56 14.41 5.71
C GLN A 177 -13.33 12.96 5.27
N LEU A 178 -12.08 12.51 5.19
CA LEU A 178 -11.74 11.12 4.87
C LEU A 178 -12.20 10.17 5.99
N ALA A 179 -12.04 10.57 7.25
CA ALA A 179 -12.49 9.79 8.41
C ALA A 179 -14.02 9.65 8.42
N LEU A 180 -14.74 10.73 8.11
CA LEU A 180 -16.18 10.73 7.96
C LEU A 180 -16.63 9.82 6.80
N SER A 181 -15.94 9.90 5.66
CA SER A 181 -16.20 9.02 4.51
C SER A 181 -15.95 7.55 4.85
N SER A 182 -14.87 7.25 5.57
CA SER A 182 -14.52 5.91 6.07
C SER A 182 -15.58 5.40 7.06
N PHE A 183 -16.06 6.26 7.94
CA PHE A 183 -17.13 5.93 8.88
C PHE A 183 -18.42 5.53 8.16
N PHE A 184 -18.86 6.34 7.20
CA PHE A 184 -20.09 6.04 6.45
C PHE A 184 -19.96 4.79 5.57
N SER A 185 -18.78 4.51 5.01
CA SER A 185 -18.56 3.29 4.22
C SER A 185 -18.60 2.02 5.08
N LEU A 186 -18.28 2.14 6.37
CA LEU A 186 -18.32 1.03 7.34
C LEU A 186 -19.70 0.81 7.96
N LEU A 187 -20.61 1.78 7.88
CA LEU A 187 -21.94 1.65 8.49
C LEU A 187 -22.78 0.61 7.75
N SER A 188 -23.16 -0.42 8.49
CA SER A 188 -24.08 -1.48 8.06
C SER A 188 -24.93 -1.92 9.25
N GLN A 189 -25.97 -2.73 9.01
CA GLN A 189 -26.77 -3.31 10.10
C GLN A 189 -25.91 -4.08 11.13
N LYS A 190 -24.79 -4.66 10.70
CA LYS A 190 -23.90 -5.45 11.56
C LYS A 190 -22.92 -4.61 12.39
N THR A 191 -22.59 -3.42 11.92
CA THR A 191 -21.50 -2.60 12.47
C THR A 191 -22.02 -1.33 13.16
N ILE A 192 -23.31 -0.98 12.95
CA ILE A 192 -23.89 0.24 13.49
C ILE A 192 -23.83 0.32 15.02
N ALA A 193 -23.96 -0.79 15.74
CA ALA A 193 -23.88 -0.81 17.21
C ALA A 193 -22.47 -0.43 17.71
N ASP A 194 -21.43 -0.82 16.97
CA ASP A 194 -20.04 -0.52 17.34
C ASP A 194 -19.66 0.93 17.02
N PHE A 195 -20.25 1.46 15.93
CA PHE A 195 -19.94 2.79 15.40
C PHE A 195 -20.92 3.88 15.83
N SER A 196 -22.08 3.57 16.38
CA SER A 196 -23.11 4.56 16.77
C SER A 196 -22.59 5.57 17.79
N GLN A 197 -21.59 5.21 18.58
CA GLN A 197 -20.93 6.10 19.55
C GLN A 197 -20.16 7.25 18.86
N LEU A 198 -19.78 7.10 17.59
CA LEU A 198 -19.12 8.14 16.81
C LEU A 198 -20.10 9.08 16.11
N LEU A 199 -21.40 8.77 16.07
CA LEU A 199 -22.41 9.64 15.42
C LEU A 199 -22.42 11.09 15.96
N PRO A 200 -22.33 11.33 17.29
CA PRO A 200 -22.29 12.70 17.80
C PRO A 200 -21.06 13.48 17.32
N ILE A 201 -19.91 12.81 17.19
CA ILE A 201 -18.67 13.42 16.67
C ILE A 201 -18.84 13.70 15.18
N ALA A 202 -19.34 12.73 14.42
CA ALA A 202 -19.55 12.84 12.98
C ALA A 202 -20.49 14.01 12.59
N ILE A 203 -21.47 14.35 13.42
CA ILE A 203 -22.38 15.49 13.19
C ILE A 203 -21.69 16.85 13.44
N GLN A 204 -20.61 16.88 14.22
CA GLN A 204 -19.88 18.10 14.58
C GLN A 204 -18.73 18.44 13.64
N VAL A 205 -18.32 17.49 12.77
CA VAL A 205 -17.22 17.63 11.80
C VAL A 205 -17.62 18.47 10.61
#